data_AF-A0A815U983-F1
#
_entry.id   AF-A0A815U983-F1
#
_cell.length_a   1.000
_cell.length_b   1.000
_cell.length_c   1.000
_cell.angle_alpha   90.00
_cell.angle_beta   90.00
_cell.angle_gamma   90.00
#
_symmetry.space_group_name_H-M   'P 1'
#
loop_
_entity.id
_entity.type
_entity.pdbx_description
1 polymer ?
#
loop_
_entity_poly.entity_id
_entity_poly.type
_entity_poly.pdbx_seq_one_letter_code
_entity_poly.pdbx_strand_id
1 'polypeptide(L)'
;MIWKNKSIIDIERKPAFIDSSDHLQSVLSPNLRWCTANPFLKPYNQNVILDLELQWISWKRSQLLLTYQILRKYALQIGDWGGSMVHLAYPSSLPLPCPYKNNLTRIGGVDDGNKILCGVEILKPLNNCVVYSLGSYNNFNFEFALLKQTSCAIHTYDCTSPSPGAPIDRLTFHQICLGDASNLQKFMYPHNSKPKSQIFNNALLFKSFDKILKENKHEEVHILKMDIEGGEYSVFADLLCRANGTSLPYQISFESHWWNRDIYHAILHQKMFSQLWELGYRILNHEYNAGDRTCVEWTLLRVFC
;
A
#
# COMPACT_ATOMS: atom_id res chain seq x y z
N MET A 1 19.49 -17.50 -54.29
CA MET A 1 19.69 -17.58 -52.83
C MET A 1 18.34 -17.30 -52.19
N ILE A 2 17.66 -18.36 -51.78
CA ILE A 2 16.26 -18.37 -51.30
C ILE A 2 16.31 -18.39 -49.78
N TRP A 3 15.67 -17.42 -49.12
CA TRP A 3 15.28 -17.57 -47.71
C TRP A 3 13.75 -17.55 -47.65
N LYS A 4 13.17 -18.75 -47.54
CA LYS A 4 11.77 -19.01 -47.17
C LYS A 4 11.68 -19.17 -45.65
N ASN A 5 10.56 -18.72 -45.11
CA ASN A 5 9.90 -19.14 -43.87
C ASN A 5 10.71 -19.18 -42.56
N LYS A 6 10.31 -18.33 -41.61
CA LYS A 6 9.93 -18.81 -40.27
C LYS A 6 8.66 -18.08 -39.82
N SER A 7 7.62 -18.88 -39.63
CA SER A 7 6.31 -18.52 -39.14
C SER A 7 6.38 -17.88 -37.76
N ILE A 8 5.47 -16.92 -37.55
CA ILE A 8 5.05 -16.38 -36.26
C ILE A 8 4.77 -17.55 -35.33
N ILE A 9 5.35 -17.51 -34.13
CA ILE A 9 5.14 -18.50 -33.08
C ILE A 9 3.70 -18.35 -32.60
N ASP A 10 2.89 -19.40 -32.81
CA ASP A 10 1.56 -19.56 -32.23
C ASP A 10 1.65 -19.49 -30.69
N ILE A 11 1.13 -18.40 -30.11
CA ILE A 11 0.86 -18.29 -28.68
C ILE A 11 -0.61 -18.68 -28.46
N GLU A 12 -0.92 -19.95 -28.72
CA GLU A 12 -2.16 -20.57 -28.23
C GLU A 12 -1.83 -21.97 -27.71
N ARG A 13 -1.22 -22.04 -26.52
CA ARG A 13 -1.34 -23.24 -25.67
C ARG A 13 -2.34 -22.93 -24.57
N LYS A 14 -3.50 -23.56 -24.65
CA LYS A 14 -4.41 -23.69 -23.50
C LYS A 14 -3.63 -24.33 -22.35
N PRO A 15 -3.68 -23.79 -21.12
CA PRO A 15 -3.00 -24.42 -20.00
C PRO A 15 -3.63 -25.78 -19.72
N ALA A 16 -2.81 -26.81 -19.71
CA ALA A 16 -3.17 -28.12 -19.20
C ALA A 16 -3.38 -28.00 -17.68
N PHE A 17 -4.49 -28.53 -17.17
CA PHE A 17 -4.68 -28.68 -15.73
C PHE A 17 -3.63 -29.67 -15.21
N ILE A 18 -2.61 -29.12 -14.54
CA ILE A 18 -1.52 -29.85 -13.89
C ILE A 18 -1.47 -29.39 -12.44
N ASP A 19 -1.13 -30.31 -11.55
CA ASP A 19 -1.18 -30.21 -10.10
C ASP A 19 -0.67 -28.86 -9.52
N SER A 20 -1.49 -28.29 -8.64
CA SER A 20 -1.50 -26.87 -8.23
C SER A 20 -0.33 -26.43 -7.34
N SER A 21 0.35 -27.36 -6.68
CA SER A 21 1.39 -27.02 -5.68
C SER A 21 2.77 -26.76 -6.27
N ASP A 22 3.14 -27.46 -7.35
CA ASP A 22 4.45 -27.30 -8.02
C ASP A 22 4.53 -26.06 -8.92
N HIS A 23 3.39 -25.61 -9.47
CA HIS A 23 3.37 -24.39 -10.28
C HIS A 23 3.46 -23.11 -9.42
N LEU A 24 3.06 -23.19 -8.15
CA LEU A 24 3.08 -22.12 -7.16
C LEU A 24 4.51 -21.57 -6.94
N GLN A 25 5.49 -22.47 -6.77
CA GLN A 25 6.90 -22.08 -6.56
C GLN A 25 7.62 -21.63 -7.84
N SER A 26 7.15 -22.03 -9.02
CA SER A 26 7.75 -21.59 -10.29
C SER A 26 7.29 -20.21 -10.74
N VAL A 27 6.20 -19.71 -10.15
CA VAL A 27 5.55 -18.43 -10.48
C VAL A 27 5.84 -17.36 -9.42
N LEU A 28 5.87 -17.73 -8.15
CA LEU A 28 6.24 -16.86 -7.04
C LEU A 28 7.76 -16.81 -6.86
N SER A 29 8.26 -15.76 -6.21
CA SER A 29 9.63 -15.78 -5.70
C SER A 29 9.81 -17.01 -4.80
N PRO A 30 10.94 -17.74 -4.87
CA PRO A 30 11.12 -19.04 -4.19
C PRO A 30 10.85 -19.04 -2.67
N ASN A 31 10.85 -17.86 -2.06
CA ASN A 31 10.69 -17.67 -0.61
C ASN A 31 9.26 -17.29 -0.19
N LEU A 32 8.35 -16.98 -1.12
CA LEU A 32 6.98 -16.60 -0.79
C LEU A 32 6.07 -17.81 -0.66
N ARG A 33 5.29 -17.86 0.42
CA ARG A 33 4.26 -18.88 0.66
C ARG A 33 2.93 -18.21 0.96
N TRP A 34 1.86 -18.99 1.01
CA TRP A 34 0.56 -18.47 1.45
C TRP A 34 0.67 -17.93 2.88
N CYS A 35 0.21 -16.71 3.13
CA CYS A 35 0.30 -16.09 4.45
C CYS A 35 -0.78 -16.63 5.40
N THR A 36 -0.60 -17.86 5.90
CA THR A 36 -1.56 -18.56 6.76
C THR A 36 -1.93 -17.80 8.04
N ALA A 37 -1.02 -16.96 8.55
CA ALA A 37 -1.26 -16.12 9.72
C ALA A 37 -2.21 -14.94 9.43
N ASN A 38 -2.34 -14.51 8.16
CA ASN A 38 -3.21 -13.38 7.81
C ASN A 38 -4.69 -13.79 7.91
N PRO A 39 -5.47 -13.26 8.88
CA PRO A 39 -6.83 -13.69 9.10
C PRO A 39 -7.76 -13.25 7.97
N PHE A 40 -7.42 -12.20 7.21
CA PHE A 40 -8.23 -11.73 6.08
C PHE A 40 -8.27 -12.73 4.92
N LEU A 41 -7.33 -13.67 4.87
CA LEU A 41 -7.24 -14.66 3.78
C LEU A 41 -8.17 -15.87 3.95
N LYS A 42 -8.82 -16.05 5.10
CA LYS A 42 -9.67 -17.22 5.38
C LYS A 42 -10.70 -17.58 4.29
N PRO A 43 -11.49 -16.64 3.74
CA PRO A 43 -12.46 -16.94 2.68
C PRO A 43 -11.87 -16.96 1.28
N TYR A 44 -10.59 -16.62 1.09
CA TYR A 44 -9.99 -16.59 -0.24
C TYR A 44 -9.68 -18.00 -0.73
N ASN A 45 -10.12 -18.29 -1.95
CA ASN A 45 -9.68 -19.48 -2.66
C ASN A 45 -8.28 -19.26 -3.24
N GLN A 46 -7.31 -20.06 -2.79
CA GLN A 46 -5.92 -19.97 -3.25
C GLN A 46 -5.81 -20.07 -4.78
N ASN A 47 -6.59 -20.93 -5.44
CA ASN A 47 -6.54 -21.08 -6.89
C ASN A 47 -6.99 -19.81 -7.63
N VAL A 48 -7.99 -19.10 -7.11
CA VAL A 48 -8.44 -17.82 -7.69
C VAL A 48 -7.35 -16.77 -7.60
N ILE A 49 -6.65 -16.71 -6.47
CA ILE A 49 -5.51 -15.80 -6.31
C ILE A 49 -4.39 -16.19 -7.30
N LEU A 50 -4.08 -17.47 -7.45
CA LEU A 50 -3.04 -17.93 -8.38
C LEU A 50 -3.36 -17.60 -9.83
N ASP A 51 -4.62 -17.74 -10.24
CA ASP A 51 -5.04 -17.35 -11.59
C ASP A 51 -4.86 -15.85 -11.83
N LEU A 52 -5.12 -15.02 -10.82
CA LEU A 52 -4.85 -13.58 -10.86
C LEU A 52 -3.34 -13.28 -10.90
N GLU A 53 -2.51 -14.04 -10.19
CA GLU A 53 -1.05 -13.91 -10.26
C GLU A 53 -0.50 -14.18 -11.66
N LEU A 54 -0.98 -15.25 -12.30
CA LEU A 54 -0.57 -15.61 -13.65
C LEU A 54 -0.96 -14.54 -14.67
N GLN A 55 -2.18 -14.00 -14.55
CA GLN A 55 -2.63 -12.87 -15.36
C GLN A 55 -1.76 -11.63 -15.12
N TRP A 56 -1.42 -11.35 -13.86
CA TRP A 56 -0.59 -10.22 -13.49
C TRP A 56 0.84 -10.33 -14.04
N ILE A 57 1.47 -11.50 -13.95
CA ILE A 57 2.82 -11.72 -14.48
C ILE A 57 2.83 -11.62 -16.01
N SER A 58 1.81 -12.18 -16.66
CA SER A 58 1.61 -12.04 -18.11
C SER A 58 1.47 -10.57 -18.50
N TRP A 59 0.66 -9.80 -17.77
CA TRP A 59 0.52 -8.37 -17.94
C TRP A 59 1.85 -7.65 -17.74
N LYS A 60 2.58 -7.86 -16.64
CA LYS A 60 3.87 -7.21 -16.37
C LYS A 60 4.88 -7.41 -17.51
N ARG A 61 4.93 -8.62 -18.08
CA ARG A 61 5.80 -8.94 -19.22
C ARG A 61 5.45 -8.14 -20.48
N SER A 62 4.18 -7.86 -20.74
CA SER A 62 3.77 -7.06 -21.91
C SER A 62 3.97 -5.55 -21.73
N GLN A 63 4.09 -5.08 -20.49
CA GLN A 63 4.11 -3.65 -20.16
C GLN A 63 5.46 -2.97 -20.37
N LEU A 64 6.58 -3.71 -20.33
CA LEU A 64 7.90 -3.13 -20.60
C LEU A 64 7.93 -2.40 -21.97
N LEU A 65 7.27 -2.97 -22.97
CA LEU A 65 7.16 -2.38 -24.29
C LEU A 65 6.34 -1.08 -24.27
N LEU A 66 5.23 -1.05 -23.52
CA LEU A 66 4.39 0.14 -23.38
C LEU A 66 5.11 1.26 -22.63
N THR A 67 5.73 0.95 -21.48
CA THR A 67 6.54 1.89 -20.71
C THR A 67 7.67 2.44 -21.59
N TYR A 68 8.39 1.59 -22.33
CA TYR A 68 9.44 2.03 -23.25
C TYR A 68 8.91 2.97 -24.35
N GLN A 69 7.76 2.67 -24.95
CA GLN A 69 7.16 3.52 -25.98
C GLN A 69 6.77 4.90 -25.44
N ILE A 70 6.27 4.97 -24.21
CA ILE A 70 5.90 6.23 -23.57
C ILE A 70 7.15 7.05 -23.18
N LEU A 71 8.15 6.40 -22.57
CA LEU A 71 9.43 7.04 -22.25
C LEU A 71 10.17 7.52 -23.51
N ARG A 72 10.10 6.77 -24.61
CA ARG A 72 10.64 7.18 -25.91
C ARG A 72 9.94 8.42 -26.44
N LYS A 73 8.61 8.52 -26.32
CA LYS A 73 7.87 9.75 -26.68
C LYS A 73 8.28 10.93 -25.80
N TYR A 74 8.44 10.72 -24.49
CA TYR A 74 8.94 11.73 -23.54
C TYR A 74 10.31 12.28 -23.95
N ALA A 75 11.28 11.40 -24.21
CA ALA A 75 12.63 11.79 -24.61
C ALA A 75 12.67 12.58 -25.93
N LEU A 76 11.69 12.37 -26.81
CA LEU A 76 11.60 13.03 -28.13
C LEU A 76 10.82 14.35 -28.09
N GLN A 77 10.04 14.66 -27.05
CA GLN A 77 9.12 15.81 -27.03
C GLN A 77 9.56 17.02 -26.18
N ILE A 78 10.77 17.02 -25.59
CA ILE A 78 11.26 18.10 -24.71
C ILE A 78 10.36 18.33 -23.49
N GLY A 79 10.60 17.56 -22.42
CA GLY A 79 10.47 18.03 -21.02
C GLY A 79 9.15 18.59 -20.47
N ASP A 80 8.09 18.74 -21.26
CA ASP A 80 6.88 19.43 -20.82
C ASP A 80 5.63 18.57 -21.08
N TRP A 81 5.31 17.76 -20.08
CA TRP A 81 3.95 17.25 -19.89
C TRP A 81 3.50 17.64 -18.48
N GLY A 82 2.75 18.74 -18.39
CA GLY A 82 1.71 18.89 -17.38
C GLY A 82 0.56 17.93 -17.68
N GLY A 83 0.75 16.63 -17.45
CA GLY A 83 -0.24 15.60 -17.73
C GLY A 83 0.04 14.29 -17.00
N SER A 84 -1.03 13.57 -16.72
CA SER A 84 -1.12 12.39 -15.84
C SER A 84 -0.13 11.26 -16.20
N MET A 85 1.14 11.36 -15.76
CA MET A 85 2.06 10.20 -15.65
C MET A 85 1.51 9.11 -14.73
N VAL A 86 0.39 9.39 -14.07
CA VAL A 86 -0.36 8.48 -13.24
C VAL A 86 -0.67 7.19 -14.02
N HIS A 87 -1.02 7.26 -15.31
CA HIS A 87 -1.25 6.09 -16.16
C HIS A 87 -0.03 5.16 -16.37
N LEU A 88 1.21 5.65 -16.20
CA LEU A 88 2.43 4.83 -16.32
C LEU A 88 2.73 4.02 -15.06
N ALA A 89 2.31 4.54 -13.91
CA ALA A 89 2.59 3.94 -12.62
C ALA A 89 1.50 2.98 -12.16
N TYR A 90 0.32 3.00 -12.81
CA TYR A 90 -0.76 2.07 -12.52
C TYR A 90 -0.49 0.73 -13.16
N PRO A 91 -0.37 -0.34 -12.37
CA PRO A 91 -0.68 -1.63 -12.92
C PRO A 91 -2.15 -1.61 -13.34
N SER A 92 -2.47 -1.87 -14.62
CA SER A 92 -3.83 -2.24 -15.03
C SER A 92 -4.24 -3.62 -14.47
N SER A 93 -3.61 -4.03 -13.38
CA SER A 93 -3.91 -5.25 -12.66
C SER A 93 -5.34 -5.16 -12.16
N LEU A 94 -6.13 -6.18 -12.47
CA LEU A 94 -7.42 -6.37 -11.86
C LEU A 94 -7.22 -6.40 -10.33
N PRO A 95 -7.89 -5.50 -9.58
CA PRO A 95 -7.83 -5.55 -8.13
C PRO A 95 -8.27 -6.92 -7.64
N LEU A 96 -7.59 -7.44 -6.61
CA LEU A 96 -7.98 -8.65 -5.93
C LEU A 96 -9.38 -8.44 -5.32
N PRO A 97 -10.40 -9.21 -5.72
CA PRO A 97 -11.75 -9.03 -5.18
C PRO A 97 -11.77 -9.28 -3.67
N CYS A 98 -12.54 -8.49 -2.94
CA CYS A 98 -12.80 -8.76 -1.53
C CYS A 98 -13.96 -9.77 -1.40
N PRO A 99 -13.74 -10.97 -0.84
CA PRO A 99 -14.72 -12.07 -0.83
C PRO A 99 -15.73 -11.97 0.33
N TYR A 100 -15.62 -10.93 1.16
CA TYR A 100 -16.47 -10.74 2.34
C TYR A 100 -17.83 -10.15 1.98
N LYS A 101 -18.85 -10.38 2.82
CA LYS A 101 -20.24 -10.01 2.53
C LYS A 101 -20.43 -8.52 2.25
N ASN A 102 -19.66 -7.67 2.93
CA ASN A 102 -19.68 -6.22 2.75
C ASN A 102 -18.62 -5.72 1.73
N ASN A 103 -18.00 -6.65 0.98
CA ASN A 103 -16.90 -6.40 0.05
C ASN A 103 -15.88 -5.41 0.66
N LEU A 104 -15.61 -4.33 -0.06
CA LEU A 104 -14.81 -3.19 0.36
C LEU A 104 -15.68 -2.20 1.15
N THR A 105 -15.29 -1.89 2.37
CA THR A 105 -16.02 -0.98 3.27
C THR A 105 -15.22 0.31 3.49
N ARG A 106 -15.88 1.46 3.34
CA ARG A 106 -15.32 2.76 3.71
C ARG A 106 -15.44 2.98 5.22
N ILE A 107 -14.31 3.27 5.87
CA ILE A 107 -14.18 3.46 7.31
C ILE A 107 -13.76 4.91 7.56
N GLY A 108 -14.39 5.58 8.51
CA GLY A 108 -14.10 6.98 8.84
C GLY A 108 -15.00 8.03 8.17
N GLY A 109 -16.09 7.61 7.53
CA GLY A 109 -17.07 8.52 6.92
C GLY A 109 -16.79 8.78 5.43
N VAL A 110 -17.34 9.86 4.89
CA VAL A 110 -17.15 10.30 3.49
C VAL A 110 -16.21 11.49 3.37
N ASP A 111 -15.85 12.10 4.49
CA ASP A 111 -14.94 13.23 4.57
C ASP A 111 -13.48 12.76 4.52
N ASP A 112 -12.57 13.71 4.41
CA ASP A 112 -11.13 13.46 4.34
C ASP A 112 -10.59 12.60 5.52
N GLY A 113 -9.57 11.79 5.23
CA GLY A 113 -8.96 10.85 6.18
C GLY A 113 -9.68 9.50 6.33
N ASN A 114 -10.81 9.29 5.65
CA ASN A 114 -11.45 7.97 5.56
C ASN A 114 -10.60 7.01 4.71
N LYS A 115 -10.77 5.69 4.90
CA LYS A 115 -10.07 4.67 4.10
C LYS A 115 -10.96 3.49 3.77
N ILE A 116 -10.67 2.81 2.66
CA ILE A 116 -11.36 1.58 2.24
C ILE A 116 -10.60 0.36 2.76
N LEU A 117 -11.30 -0.58 3.40
CA LEU A 117 -10.76 -1.83 3.93
C LEU A 117 -11.59 -3.04 3.47
N CYS A 118 -10.96 -4.21 3.43
CA CYS A 118 -11.63 -5.48 3.14
C CYS A 118 -11.82 -6.31 4.42
N GLY A 119 -13.02 -6.81 4.69
CA GLY A 119 -13.27 -7.80 5.75
C GLY A 119 -13.05 -7.30 7.18
N VAL A 120 -13.40 -6.05 7.51
CA VAL A 120 -13.22 -5.49 8.88
C VAL A 120 -13.92 -6.32 9.95
N GLU A 121 -15.03 -6.98 9.63
CA GLU A 121 -15.81 -7.80 10.55
C GLU A 121 -15.03 -8.99 11.14
N ILE A 122 -14.00 -9.48 10.43
CA ILE A 122 -13.19 -10.62 10.91
C ILE A 122 -12.29 -10.25 12.07
N LEU A 123 -12.08 -8.95 12.31
CA LEU A 123 -11.27 -8.45 13.41
C LEU A 123 -12.04 -8.40 14.72
N LYS A 124 -13.38 -8.43 14.67
CA LYS A 124 -14.24 -8.39 15.86
C LYS A 124 -13.94 -9.51 16.88
N PRO A 125 -13.80 -10.79 16.49
CA PRO A 125 -13.48 -11.87 17.43
C PRO A 125 -11.98 -12.00 17.78
N LEU A 126 -11.09 -11.14 17.26
CA LEU A 126 -9.65 -11.26 17.50
C LEU A 126 -9.24 -10.52 18.79
N ASN A 127 -8.60 -11.25 19.71
CA ASN A 127 -8.18 -10.71 21.01
C ASN A 127 -6.88 -9.90 20.93
N ASN A 128 -6.01 -10.16 19.95
CA ASN A 128 -4.71 -9.48 19.76
C ASN A 128 -4.68 -8.64 18.48
N CYS A 129 -5.80 -8.03 18.12
CA CYS A 129 -5.86 -7.19 16.93
C CYS A 129 -5.19 -5.83 17.19
N VAL A 130 -4.27 -5.44 16.30
CA VAL A 130 -3.54 -4.17 16.36
C VAL A 130 -3.75 -3.39 15.07
N VAL A 131 -4.12 -2.12 15.21
CA VAL A 131 -4.23 -1.15 14.12
C VAL A 131 -3.26 -0.01 14.36
N TYR A 132 -2.41 0.29 13.38
CA TYR A 132 -1.58 1.49 13.37
C TYR A 132 -2.21 2.51 12.44
N SER A 133 -2.45 3.72 12.96
CA SER A 133 -3.04 4.83 12.22
C SER A 133 -2.07 6.01 12.21
N LEU A 134 -1.57 6.38 11.04
CA LEU A 134 -0.59 7.45 10.89
C LEU A 134 -1.27 8.69 10.32
N GLY A 135 -1.00 9.84 10.95
CA GLY A 135 -1.53 11.15 10.58
C GLY A 135 -3.04 11.27 10.78
N SER A 136 -3.44 11.53 12.02
CA SER A 136 -4.85 11.76 12.35
C SER A 136 -5.32 13.16 11.95
N TYR A 137 -4.42 14.15 11.98
CA TYR A 137 -4.73 15.56 11.80
C TYR A 137 -5.90 16.04 12.68
N ASN A 138 -5.96 15.58 13.94
CA ASN A 138 -7.09 15.73 14.88
C ASN A 138 -8.45 15.19 14.39
N ASN A 139 -8.49 14.46 13.27
CA ASN A 139 -9.66 13.77 12.78
C ASN A 139 -9.56 12.27 13.12
N PHE A 140 -10.29 11.85 14.14
CA PHE A 140 -10.27 10.48 14.64
C PHE A 140 -11.44 9.62 14.13
N ASN A 141 -12.12 10.04 13.06
CA ASN A 141 -13.32 9.35 12.56
C ASN A 141 -13.02 7.91 12.13
N PHE A 142 -11.87 7.68 11.50
CA PHE A 142 -11.42 6.35 11.10
C PHE A 142 -11.22 5.44 12.32
N GLU A 143 -10.48 5.92 13.31
CA GLU A 143 -10.19 5.21 14.55
C GLU A 143 -11.47 4.91 15.32
N PHE A 144 -12.35 5.90 15.49
CA PHE A 144 -13.63 5.72 16.17
C PHE A 144 -14.54 4.73 15.44
N ALA A 145 -14.52 4.72 14.09
CA ALA A 145 -15.27 3.74 13.32
C ALA A 145 -14.74 2.31 13.54
N LEU A 146 -13.43 2.10 13.64
CA LEU A 146 -12.84 0.80 13.94
C LEU A 146 -13.05 0.35 15.38
N LEU A 147 -12.95 1.26 16.36
CA LEU A 147 -13.24 0.96 17.77
C LEU A 147 -14.67 0.45 17.95
N LYS A 148 -15.64 0.97 17.19
CA LYS A 148 -17.04 0.53 17.24
C LYS A 148 -17.28 -0.84 16.60
N GLN A 149 -16.46 -1.22 15.63
CA GLN A 149 -16.69 -2.41 14.80
C GLN A 149 -15.81 -3.60 15.19
N THR A 150 -14.73 -3.35 15.94
CA THR A 150 -13.67 -4.33 16.20
C THR A 150 -13.22 -4.31 17.66
N SER A 151 -12.55 -5.39 18.07
CA SER A 151 -11.89 -5.50 19.38
C SER A 151 -10.44 -5.02 19.36
N CYS A 152 -10.00 -4.38 18.27
CA CYS A 152 -8.60 -4.00 18.09
C CYS A 152 -8.16 -2.91 19.06
N ALA A 153 -6.88 -2.98 19.45
CA ALA A 153 -6.14 -1.85 19.99
C ALA A 153 -5.64 -0.98 18.83
N ILE A 154 -5.87 0.34 18.93
CA ILE A 154 -5.47 1.32 17.92
C ILE A 154 -4.33 2.17 18.47
N HIS A 155 -3.25 2.26 17.73
CA HIS A 155 -2.12 3.13 18.02
C HIS A 155 -2.07 4.21 16.95
N THR A 156 -2.43 5.43 17.33
CA THR A 156 -2.38 6.59 16.45
C THR A 156 -1.04 7.28 16.59
N TYR A 157 -0.32 7.47 15.49
CA TYR A 157 0.95 8.17 15.42
C TYR A 157 0.78 9.47 14.64
N ASP A 158 0.93 10.59 15.34
CA ASP A 158 0.76 11.91 14.75
C ASP A 158 1.63 12.93 15.49
N CYS A 159 2.60 13.49 14.77
CA CYS A 159 3.52 14.49 15.30
C CYS A 159 3.15 15.93 14.93
N THR A 160 2.09 16.13 14.16
CA THR A 160 1.64 17.44 13.70
C THR A 160 0.42 17.95 14.46
N SER A 161 -0.21 17.06 15.23
CA SER A 161 -1.42 17.32 16.02
C SER A 161 -1.19 17.09 17.52
N PRO A 162 -1.91 17.81 18.39
CA PRO A 162 -1.93 17.50 19.81
C PRO A 162 -2.67 16.17 20.07
N SER A 163 -2.38 15.54 21.21
CA SER A 163 -3.12 14.37 21.67
C SER A 163 -4.61 14.70 21.87
N PRO A 164 -5.52 13.72 21.68
CA PRO A 164 -6.88 13.85 22.20
C PRO A 164 -6.79 14.09 23.72
N GLY A 165 -7.47 15.13 24.20
CA GLY A 165 -7.33 15.59 25.59
C GLY A 165 -7.89 14.60 26.62
N ALA A 166 -8.84 13.75 26.23
CA ALA A 166 -9.41 12.71 27.07
C ALA A 166 -8.91 11.32 26.64
N PRO A 167 -8.63 10.41 27.58
CA PRO A 167 -8.37 9.01 27.26
C PRO A 167 -9.53 8.38 26.49
N ILE A 168 -9.21 7.59 25.48
CA ILE A 168 -10.18 6.83 24.67
C ILE A 168 -9.84 5.35 24.84
N ASP A 169 -10.84 4.55 25.21
CA ASP A 169 -10.65 3.10 25.39
C ASP A 169 -10.07 2.44 24.14
N ARG A 170 -9.06 1.58 24.33
CA ARG A 170 -8.28 0.88 23.29
C ARG A 170 -7.61 1.78 22.24
N LEU A 171 -7.52 3.10 22.46
CA LEU A 171 -6.78 4.01 21.59
C LEU A 171 -5.61 4.62 22.36
N THR A 172 -4.40 4.42 21.85
CA THR A 172 -3.18 5.05 22.36
C THR A 172 -2.67 6.06 21.34
N PHE A 173 -2.53 7.33 21.74
CA PHE A 173 -1.96 8.38 20.91
C PHE A 173 -0.46 8.53 21.17
N HIS A 174 0.31 8.60 20.09
CA HIS A 174 1.76 8.76 20.10
C HIS A 174 2.12 10.02 19.33
N GLN A 175 2.69 11.01 20.01
CA GLN A 175 3.16 12.25 19.37
C GLN A 175 4.52 12.04 18.68
N ILE A 176 4.52 11.20 17.65
CA ILE A 176 5.73 10.65 16.99
C ILE A 176 5.48 10.60 15.48
N CYS A 177 6.47 11.03 14.70
CA CYS A 177 6.49 10.81 13.26
C CYS A 177 7.11 9.43 12.95
N LEU A 178 6.66 8.77 11.88
CA LEU A 178 7.28 7.53 11.41
C LEU A 178 8.03 7.74 10.09
N GLY A 179 9.13 7.01 9.92
CA GLY A 179 10.01 7.12 8.77
C GLY A 179 11.35 7.82 9.06
N ASP A 180 11.96 8.34 8.00
CA ASP A 180 13.30 8.93 7.99
C ASP A 180 13.29 10.42 8.33
N ALA A 181 14.01 10.85 9.37
CA ALA A 181 14.13 12.25 9.78
C ALA A 181 14.99 13.13 8.84
N SER A 182 15.46 12.60 7.70
CA SER A 182 16.39 13.32 6.83
C SER A 182 15.76 14.53 6.14
N ASN A 183 16.64 15.41 5.63
CA ASN A 183 16.23 16.56 4.82
C ASN A 183 15.54 16.16 3.51
N LEU A 184 15.57 14.88 3.09
CA LEU A 184 14.86 14.41 1.90
C LEU A 184 13.36 14.64 2.01
N GLN A 185 12.82 14.54 3.23
CA GLN A 185 11.43 14.87 3.52
C GLN A 185 11.03 16.24 2.95
N LYS A 186 11.86 17.28 3.11
CA LYS A 186 11.55 18.64 2.63
C LYS A 186 11.37 18.75 1.12
N PHE A 187 11.88 17.79 0.34
CA PHE A 187 11.69 17.73 -1.11
C PHE A 187 10.46 16.89 -1.50
N MET A 188 10.00 16.03 -0.60
CA MET A 188 8.78 15.21 -0.75
C MET A 188 7.54 15.96 -0.27
N TYR A 189 7.71 16.93 0.64
CA TYR A 189 6.73 17.94 1.07
C TYR A 189 6.93 19.26 0.29
N PRO A 190 6.33 19.49 -0.89
CA PRO A 190 6.40 20.77 -1.57
C PRO A 190 5.79 21.86 -0.69
N HIS A 191 6.67 22.75 -0.25
CA HIS A 191 6.54 23.82 0.73
C HIS A 191 5.43 24.87 0.50
N ASN A 192 4.56 24.70 -0.50
CA ASN A 192 3.46 25.62 -0.80
C ASN A 192 2.16 25.24 -0.09
N SER A 193 2.02 23.99 0.34
CA SER A 193 1.07 23.60 1.37
C SER A 193 1.72 23.98 2.70
N LYS A 194 1.38 25.15 3.25
CA LYS A 194 1.84 25.50 4.60
C LYS A 194 1.61 24.29 5.50
N PRO A 195 2.62 23.71 6.17
CA PRO A 195 2.33 22.87 7.29
C PRO A 195 1.53 23.73 8.27
N LYS A 196 0.21 23.50 8.34
CA LYS A 196 -0.59 23.88 9.51
C LYS A 196 -0.20 23.00 10.71
N SER A 197 0.86 22.18 10.61
CA SER A 197 1.51 21.60 11.76
C SER A 197 2.11 22.74 12.58
N GLN A 198 1.37 23.12 13.63
CA GLN A 198 2.03 23.66 14.80
C GLN A 198 3.05 22.60 15.20
N ILE A 199 4.34 22.87 15.00
CA ILE A 199 5.39 22.00 15.51
C ILE A 199 5.24 22.06 17.03
N PHE A 200 4.51 21.09 17.59
CA PHE A 200 4.31 20.97 19.02
C PHE A 200 5.61 20.45 19.62
N ASN A 201 6.37 21.35 20.25
CA ASN A 201 7.72 21.16 20.79
C ASN A 201 8.82 21.14 19.71
N ASN A 202 9.86 21.97 19.91
CA ASN A 202 10.90 22.37 18.95
C ASN A 202 11.76 21.27 18.28
N ALA A 203 11.38 19.99 18.33
CA ALA A 203 11.94 18.93 17.48
C ALA A 203 10.91 17.82 17.25
N LEU A 204 10.61 17.53 15.99
CA LEU A 204 9.83 16.35 15.59
C LEU A 204 10.60 15.08 15.96
N LEU A 205 9.97 14.17 16.69
CA LEU A 205 10.55 12.86 17.02
C LEU A 205 10.19 11.85 15.94
N PHE A 206 11.18 11.33 15.23
CA PHE A 206 11.01 10.27 14.24
C PHE A 206 11.40 8.90 14.81
N LYS A 207 10.62 7.87 14.46
CA LYS A 207 10.94 6.46 14.73
C LYS A 207 10.73 5.60 13.48
N SER A 208 11.52 4.53 13.37
CA SER A 208 11.28 3.48 12.38
C SER A 208 10.08 2.62 12.79
N PHE A 209 9.47 1.95 11.81
CA PHE A 209 8.35 1.05 12.02
C PHE A 209 8.76 -0.15 12.90
N ASP A 210 9.95 -0.71 12.69
CA ASP A 210 10.46 -1.83 13.49
C ASP A 210 10.65 -1.44 14.97
N LYS A 211 11.03 -0.18 15.22
CA LYS A 211 11.23 0.33 16.57
C LYS A 211 9.92 0.42 17.33
N ILE A 212 8.86 0.94 16.70
CA ILE A 212 7.54 1.03 17.37
C ILE A 212 6.91 -0.35 17.59
N LEU A 213 7.16 -1.34 16.72
CA LEU A 213 6.73 -2.71 16.99
C LEU A 213 7.37 -3.26 18.26
N LYS A 214 8.70 -3.11 18.39
CA LYS A 214 9.47 -3.57 19.56
C LYS A 214 9.04 -2.85 20.84
N GLU A 215 8.89 -1.53 20.80
CA GLU A 215 8.49 -0.73 21.96
C GLU A 215 7.08 -1.08 22.46
N ASN A 216 6.13 -1.30 21.55
CA ASN A 216 4.78 -1.72 21.91
C ASN A 216 4.65 -3.24 22.13
N LYS A 217 5.71 -4.03 21.90
CA LYS A 217 5.70 -5.50 21.97
C LYS A 217 4.64 -6.13 21.07
N HIS A 218 4.45 -5.56 19.88
CA HIS A 218 3.52 -6.08 18.88
C HIS A 218 4.23 -6.98 17.90
N GLU A 219 3.74 -8.20 17.77
CA GLU A 219 4.25 -9.20 16.83
C GLU A 219 3.50 -9.17 15.49
N GLU A 220 2.30 -8.59 15.45
CA GLU A 220 1.45 -8.52 14.27
C GLU A 220 0.76 -7.15 14.19
N VAL A 221 0.62 -6.64 12.97
CA VAL A 221 -0.19 -5.45 12.67
C VAL A 221 -1.24 -5.86 11.65
N HIS A 222 -2.50 -5.70 12.03
CA HIS A 222 -3.61 -6.15 11.20
C HIS A 222 -3.92 -5.12 10.11
N ILE A 223 -3.96 -3.83 10.49
CA ILE A 223 -4.18 -2.72 9.58
C ILE A 223 -3.13 -1.65 9.84
N LEU A 224 -2.50 -1.18 8.77
CA LEU A 224 -1.75 0.07 8.74
C LEU A 224 -2.52 1.09 7.89
N LYS A 225 -3.02 2.15 8.51
CA LYS A 225 -3.55 3.35 7.84
C LYS A 225 -2.45 4.40 7.75
N MET A 226 -2.27 5.02 6.59
CA MET A 226 -1.35 6.16 6.45
C MET A 226 -1.98 7.29 5.66
N ASP A 227 -1.88 8.48 6.22
CA ASP A 227 -2.26 9.73 5.57
C ASP A 227 -1.43 10.84 6.23
N ILE A 228 -0.22 11.00 5.73
CA ILE A 228 0.86 11.77 6.35
C ILE A 228 1.53 12.70 5.34
N GLU A 229 0.73 13.16 4.37
CA GLU A 229 1.04 14.30 3.52
C GLU A 229 2.36 14.12 2.73
N GLY A 230 2.67 12.91 2.26
CA GLY A 230 3.90 12.59 1.52
C GLY A 230 4.94 11.80 2.33
N GLY A 231 4.73 11.65 3.63
CA GLY A 231 5.58 10.82 4.49
C GLY A 231 5.48 9.32 4.19
N GLU A 232 4.47 8.88 3.43
CA GLU A 232 4.17 7.45 3.19
C GLU A 232 5.36 6.74 2.54
N TYR A 233 5.99 7.36 1.55
CA TYR A 233 7.15 6.79 0.87
C TYR A 233 8.33 6.56 1.80
N SER A 234 8.50 7.41 2.81
CA SER A 234 9.56 7.26 3.81
C SER A 234 9.28 6.08 4.74
N VAL A 235 8.03 5.94 5.19
CA VAL A 235 7.57 4.77 5.96
C VAL A 235 7.71 3.49 5.14
N PHE A 236 7.36 3.51 3.85
CA PHE A 236 7.56 2.37 2.97
C PHE A 236 9.04 2.06 2.77
N ALA A 237 9.91 3.05 2.56
CA ALA A 237 11.35 2.80 2.46
C ALA A 237 11.89 2.09 3.72
N ASP A 238 11.44 2.52 4.89
CA ASP A 238 11.80 1.92 6.19
C ASP A 238 11.30 0.47 6.33
N LEU A 239 10.02 0.22 6.01
CA LEU A 239 9.37 -1.10 5.99
C LEU A 239 10.05 -2.06 5.02
N LEU A 240 10.26 -1.62 3.77
CA LEU A 240 10.84 -2.42 2.69
C LEU A 240 12.31 -2.78 2.99
N CYS A 241 13.08 -1.85 3.57
CA CYS A 241 14.47 -2.09 3.94
C CYS A 241 14.63 -3.15 5.05
N ARG A 242 13.65 -3.27 5.95
CA ARG A 242 13.70 -4.16 7.12
C ARG A 242 12.76 -5.35 7.04
N ALA A 243 12.21 -5.64 5.86
CA ALA A 243 11.19 -6.66 5.66
C ALA A 243 11.56 -8.07 6.17
N ASN A 244 12.85 -8.44 6.12
CA ASN A 244 13.34 -9.75 6.56
C ASN A 244 13.37 -9.95 8.09
N GLY A 245 13.12 -8.91 8.89
CA GLY A 245 13.15 -8.98 10.36
C GLY A 245 12.02 -8.20 11.04
N THR A 246 11.02 -7.77 10.28
CA THR A 246 9.94 -6.92 10.75
C THR A 246 8.61 -7.54 10.37
N SER A 247 7.68 -7.57 11.33
CA SER A 247 6.31 -7.98 11.04
C SER A 247 5.65 -6.92 10.15
N LEU A 248 5.28 -7.31 8.93
CA LEU A 248 4.63 -6.40 7.98
C LEU A 248 3.10 -6.47 8.13
N PRO A 249 2.39 -5.34 7.98
CA PRO A 249 0.95 -5.28 8.17
C PRO A 249 0.17 -6.22 7.22
N TYR A 250 -0.91 -6.83 7.69
CA TYR A 250 -1.74 -7.68 6.84
C TYR A 250 -2.54 -6.91 5.80
N GLN A 251 -3.14 -5.78 6.17
CA GLN A 251 -3.69 -4.79 5.24
C GLN A 251 -3.00 -3.45 5.42
N ILE A 252 -2.74 -2.77 4.31
CA ILE A 252 -2.24 -1.40 4.29
C ILE A 252 -3.25 -0.57 3.51
N SER A 253 -3.74 0.52 4.09
CA SER A 253 -4.48 1.54 3.35
C SER A 253 -3.78 2.87 3.50
N PHE A 254 -3.48 3.53 2.38
CA PHE A 254 -2.69 4.74 2.39
C PHE A 254 -3.05 5.69 1.26
N GLU A 255 -2.85 6.98 1.50
CA GLU A 255 -2.90 7.99 0.45
C GLU A 255 -1.50 8.23 -0.12
N SER A 256 -1.32 8.00 -1.42
CA SER A 256 -0.12 8.42 -2.11
C SER A 256 -0.25 9.89 -2.50
N HIS A 257 0.50 10.76 -1.84
CA HIS A 257 0.62 12.17 -2.18
C HIS A 257 1.59 12.35 -3.36
N TRP A 258 1.11 12.84 -4.52
CA TRP A 258 1.92 12.91 -5.75
C TRP A 258 2.00 14.31 -6.35
N TRP A 259 2.25 15.30 -5.51
CA TRP A 259 2.19 16.73 -5.85
C TRP A 259 3.14 17.18 -6.97
N ASN A 260 4.38 16.68 -6.98
CA ASN A 260 5.39 17.14 -7.95
C ASN A 260 5.22 16.54 -9.35
N ARG A 261 4.45 15.44 -9.49
CA ARG A 261 4.14 14.72 -10.74
C ARG A 261 5.34 14.51 -11.68
N ASP A 262 6.55 14.47 -11.14
CA ASP A 262 7.78 14.36 -11.90
C ASP A 262 8.16 12.89 -12.14
N ILE A 263 9.17 12.70 -12.99
CA ILE A 263 9.66 11.37 -13.36
C ILE A 263 10.30 10.63 -12.19
N TYR A 264 10.86 11.34 -11.21
CA TYR A 264 11.48 10.73 -10.04
C TYR A 264 10.42 10.09 -9.14
N HIS A 265 9.31 10.79 -8.90
CA HIS A 265 8.19 10.26 -8.13
C HIS A 265 7.50 9.11 -8.87
N ALA A 266 7.40 9.15 -10.20
CA ALA A 266 6.90 8.03 -10.99
C ALA A 266 7.76 6.77 -10.80
N ILE A 267 9.09 6.93 -10.88
CA ILE A 267 10.05 5.83 -10.65
C ILE A 267 9.95 5.31 -9.21
N LEU A 268 9.88 6.22 -8.23
CA LEU A 268 9.75 5.87 -6.81
C LEU A 268 8.48 5.08 -6.54
N HIS A 269 7.34 5.56 -7.04
CA HIS A 269 6.04 4.90 -6.92
C HIS A 269 6.06 3.51 -7.58
N GLN A 270 6.55 3.41 -8.82
CA GLN A 270 6.67 2.12 -9.51
C GLN A 270 7.56 1.14 -8.74
N LYS A 271 8.69 1.62 -8.19
CA LYS A 271 9.62 0.79 -7.41
C LYS A 271 8.98 0.31 -6.11
N MET A 272 8.30 1.19 -5.39
CA MET A 272 7.56 0.88 -4.16
C MET A 272 6.54 -0.24 -4.41
N PHE A 273 5.67 -0.11 -5.42
CA PHE A 273 4.69 -1.15 -5.74
C PHE A 273 5.31 -2.45 -6.21
N SER A 274 6.42 -2.42 -6.96
CA SER A 274 7.14 -3.66 -7.32
C SER A 274 7.66 -4.39 -6.09
N GLN A 275 8.23 -3.66 -5.13
CA GLN A 275 8.74 -4.26 -3.89
C GLN A 275 7.62 -4.75 -2.97
N LEU A 276 6.52 -4.01 -2.86
CA LEU A 276 5.34 -4.49 -2.13
C LEU A 276 4.78 -5.78 -2.75
N TRP A 277 4.74 -5.88 -4.08
CA TRP A 277 4.36 -7.11 -4.76
C TRP A 277 5.31 -8.27 -4.45
N GLU A 278 6.63 -8.03 -4.45
CA GLU A 278 7.68 -8.98 -4.06
C GLU A 278 7.58 -9.41 -2.58
N LEU A 279 6.99 -8.58 -1.72
CA LEU A 279 6.71 -8.90 -0.31
C LEU A 279 5.32 -9.54 -0.08
N GLY A 280 4.61 -9.85 -1.17
CA GLY A 280 3.35 -10.57 -1.13
C GLY A 280 2.09 -9.70 -1.08
N TYR A 281 2.19 -8.38 -1.24
CA TYR A 281 1.03 -7.48 -1.27
C TYR A 281 0.33 -7.46 -2.63
N ARG A 282 -1.00 -7.41 -2.62
CA ARG A 282 -1.86 -7.24 -3.80
C ARG A 282 -2.84 -6.09 -3.60
N ILE A 283 -3.16 -5.38 -4.68
CA ILE A 283 -4.08 -4.25 -4.66
C ILE A 283 -5.50 -4.78 -4.53
N LEU A 284 -6.22 -4.32 -3.50
CA LEU A 284 -7.65 -4.54 -3.32
C LEU A 284 -8.48 -3.39 -3.92
N ASN A 285 -7.99 -2.16 -3.78
CA ASN A 285 -8.71 -0.95 -4.19
C ASN A 285 -7.72 0.18 -4.52
N HIS A 286 -8.16 1.07 -5.41
CA HIS A 286 -7.62 2.41 -5.49
C HIS A 286 -8.73 3.41 -5.84
N GLU A 287 -8.65 4.62 -5.31
CA GLU A 287 -9.56 5.71 -5.67
C GLU A 287 -8.80 7.03 -5.74
N TYR A 288 -9.12 7.86 -6.74
CA TYR A 288 -8.57 9.21 -6.79
C TYR A 288 -9.23 10.06 -5.71
N ASN A 289 -8.43 10.84 -4.99
CA ASN A 289 -8.99 11.80 -4.04
C ASN A 289 -9.80 12.86 -4.82
N ALA A 290 -11.04 13.07 -4.38
CA ALA A 290 -11.97 14.00 -5.04
C ALA A 290 -11.54 15.47 -4.87
N GLY A 291 -10.89 15.80 -3.75
CA GLY A 291 -10.39 17.13 -3.40
C GLY A 291 -9.03 17.44 -4.03
N ASP A 292 -8.14 16.47 -4.13
CA ASP A 292 -6.85 16.61 -4.82
C ASP A 292 -6.56 15.43 -5.75
N ARG A 293 -6.69 15.65 -7.07
CA ARG A 293 -6.42 14.61 -8.08
C ARG A 293 -4.93 14.25 -8.21
N THR A 294 -4.03 14.90 -7.50
CA THR A 294 -2.64 14.46 -7.33
C THR A 294 -2.52 13.34 -6.30
N CYS A 295 -3.53 13.13 -5.46
CA CYS A 295 -3.54 12.11 -4.43
C CYS A 295 -4.40 10.91 -4.84
N VAL A 296 -3.97 9.73 -4.40
CA VAL A 296 -4.64 8.46 -4.70
C VAL A 296 -4.66 7.62 -3.46
N GLU A 297 -5.84 7.18 -3.07
CA GLU A 297 -6.05 6.26 -1.96
C GLU A 297 -5.86 4.84 -2.46
N TRP A 298 -5.18 4.03 -1.66
CA TRP A 298 -4.88 2.64 -1.97
C TRP A 298 -5.29 1.74 -0.82
N THR A 299 -5.63 0.51 -1.17
CA THR A 299 -5.79 -0.59 -0.21
C THR A 299 -5.06 -1.81 -0.73
N LEU A 300 -4.18 -2.36 0.10
CA LEU A 300 -3.35 -3.52 -0.20
C LEU A 300 -3.59 -4.62 0.82
N LEU A 301 -3.53 -5.87 0.38
CA LEU A 301 -3.60 -7.07 1.22
C LEU A 301 -2.35 -7.91 1.05
N ARG A 302 -1.73 -8.32 2.15
CA ARG A 302 -0.59 -9.25 2.15
C ARG A 302 -1.07 -10.68 1.97
N VAL A 303 -1.04 -11.17 0.75
CA VAL A 303 -1.45 -12.52 0.38
C VAL A 303 -0.36 -13.55 0.68
N PHE A 304 0.91 -13.16 0.45
CA PHE A 304 2.06 -14.05 0.62
C PHE A 304 3.01 -13.58 1.73
N CYS A 305 3.53 -14.57 2.46
CA CYS A 305 4.54 -14.48 3.51
C CYS A 305 5.47 -15.69 3.31
#